data_AF-A0A3S7DA53-F1
#
_entry.id   AF-A0A3S7DA53-F1
#
_cell.length_a   1.000
_cell.length_b   1.000
_cell.length_c   1.000
_cell.angle_alpha   90.00
_cell.angle_beta   90.00
_cell.angle_gamma   90.00
#
_symmetry.space_group_name_H-M   'P 1'
#
loop_
_entity.id
_entity.type
_entity.pdbx_description
1 polymer ?
#
loop_
_entity_poly.entity_id
_entity_poly.type
_entity_poly.pdbx_seq_one_letter_code
_entity_poly.pdbx_strand_id
1 'polypeptide(L)'
;MKYWFISDDVFFLKSLQLIIGERYQEVAFIDLNKEWAGIKPNAKDAVVVAVDNNHLRSCLLKKPVLLSTKLIVLVDIPLTPGETRCSFPCLLSKKIRRKEFIELLDDAENIPLRRKITSLRAVNIFTQLCYGGKIPEITGPPGLTTKSIYRIKRDVLQEYGLTKCNSVGVLICRDLLVMSTHLIDK
;
A
#
# COMPACT_ATOMS: atom_id res chain seq x y z
N MET A 1 10.19 6.43 17.39
CA MET A 1 9.64 5.63 16.26
C MET A 1 10.69 5.62 15.16
N LYS A 2 11.05 4.48 14.57
CA LYS A 2 12.00 4.44 13.46
C LYS A 2 11.26 4.59 12.12
N TYR A 3 11.86 5.35 11.20
CA TYR A 3 11.36 5.50 9.84
C TYR A 3 12.17 4.65 8.86
N TRP A 4 11.48 3.87 8.03
CA TRP A 4 12.08 3.01 7.03
C TRP A 4 11.62 3.46 5.65
N PHE A 5 12.53 3.94 4.81
CA PHE A 5 12.25 4.34 3.44
C PHE A 5 12.78 3.28 2.49
N ILE A 6 11.88 2.62 1.77
CA ILE A 6 12.19 1.49 0.88
C ILE A 6 11.80 1.87 -0.54
N SER A 7 12.74 1.81 -1.48
CA SER A 7 12.49 2.15 -2.88
C SER A 7 13.40 1.39 -3.82
N ASP A 8 12.93 1.22 -5.06
CA ASP A 8 13.74 0.82 -6.22
C ASP A 8 14.34 2.03 -6.97
N ASP A 9 14.11 3.26 -6.49
CA ASP A 9 14.64 4.50 -7.04
C ASP A 9 15.68 5.13 -6.08
N VAL A 10 16.95 5.06 -6.49
CA VAL A 10 18.08 5.62 -5.74
C VAL A 10 18.02 7.15 -5.64
N PHE A 11 17.52 7.84 -6.66
CA PHE A 11 17.42 9.30 -6.66
C PHE A 11 16.34 9.77 -5.69
N PHE A 12 15.21 9.05 -5.63
CA PHE A 12 14.19 9.27 -4.62
C PHE A 12 14.77 9.12 -3.20
N LEU A 13 15.48 8.03 -2.91
CA LEU A 13 16.09 7.80 -1.59
C LEU A 13 17.11 8.87 -1.21
N LYS A 14 18.01 9.24 -2.12
CA LYS A 14 18.98 10.33 -1.89
C LYS A 14 18.31 11.66 -1.60
N SER A 15 17.24 11.97 -2.34
CA SER A 15 16.46 13.20 -2.14
C SER A 15 15.80 13.21 -0.76
N LEU A 16 15.21 12.08 -0.35
CA LEU A 16 14.66 11.96 1.00
C LEU A 16 15.73 12.08 2.08
N GLN A 17 16.91 11.48 1.88
CA GLN A 17 18.01 11.57 2.85
C GLN A 17 18.40 13.03 3.13
N LEU A 18 18.43 13.88 2.11
CA LEU A 18 18.69 15.33 2.28
C LEU A 18 17.57 16.07 3.01
N ILE A 19 16.31 15.65 2.84
CA ILE A 19 15.14 16.33 3.42
C ILE A 19 14.83 15.86 4.84
N ILE A 20 15.05 14.57 5.10
CA ILE A 20 14.55 13.84 6.28
C ILE A 20 15.68 13.42 7.20
N GLY A 21 16.89 13.22 6.68
CA GLY A 21 18.03 12.65 7.42
C GLY A 21 18.44 13.44 8.66
N GLU A 22 18.23 14.77 8.65
CA GLU A 22 18.51 15.63 9.81
C GLU A 22 17.28 15.84 10.71
N ARG A 23 16.07 15.55 10.20
CA ARG A 23 14.81 15.80 10.93
C ARG A 23 14.48 14.71 11.93
N TYR A 24 14.78 13.45 11.61
CA TYR A 24 14.43 12.31 12.45
C TYR A 24 15.69 11.56 12.88
N GLN A 25 15.74 11.17 14.16
CA GLN A 25 16.92 10.55 14.76
C GLN A 25 17.15 9.10 14.29
N GLU A 26 16.07 8.36 14.02
CA GLU A 26 16.14 6.96 13.62
C GLU A 26 15.53 6.77 12.23
N VAL A 27 16.40 6.75 11.21
CA VAL A 27 16.01 6.57 9.81
C VAL A 27 16.85 5.49 9.14
N ALA A 28 16.21 4.66 8.32
CA ALA A 28 16.87 3.73 7.42
C ALA A 28 16.39 3.93 5.98
N PHE A 29 17.34 3.98 5.04
CA PHE A 29 17.08 4.06 3.60
C PHE A 29 17.51 2.74 2.97
N ILE A 30 16.58 2.07 2.28
CA ILE A 30 16.77 0.73 1.71
C ILE A 30 16.57 0.80 0.21
N ASP A 31 17.67 0.60 -0.52
CA ASP A 31 17.70 0.46 -1.98
C ASP A 31 17.46 -1.01 -2.35
N LEU A 32 16.28 -1.28 -2.92
CA LEU A 32 15.88 -2.63 -3.32
C LEU A 32 16.76 -3.23 -4.43
N ASN A 33 17.54 -2.41 -5.13
CA ASN A 33 18.44 -2.89 -6.19
C ASN A 33 19.77 -3.46 -5.65
N LYS A 34 20.11 -3.16 -4.39
CA LYS A 34 21.41 -3.54 -3.81
C LYS A 34 21.29 -4.63 -2.77
N GLU A 35 20.47 -4.41 -1.75
CA GLU A 35 20.31 -5.35 -0.65
C GLU A 35 18.87 -5.39 -0.15
N TRP A 36 18.32 -6.61 -0.13
CA TRP A 36 17.01 -6.89 0.43
C TRP A 36 17.10 -7.41 1.89
N ALA A 37 18.29 -7.87 2.31
CA ALA A 37 18.47 -8.56 3.58
C ALA A 37 18.49 -7.57 4.76
N GLY A 38 17.58 -7.74 5.73
CA GLY A 38 17.65 -7.01 7.01
C GLY A 38 16.47 -6.10 7.36
N ILE A 39 15.43 -6.03 6.53
CA ILE A 39 14.22 -5.24 6.84
C ILE A 39 13.47 -5.90 8.02
N LYS A 40 13.65 -5.35 9.22
CA LYS A 40 13.01 -5.81 10.47
C LYS A 40 12.38 -4.63 11.24
N PRO A 41 11.37 -3.96 10.66
CA PRO A 41 10.67 -2.89 11.36
C PRO A 41 9.84 -3.45 12.52
N ASN A 42 9.78 -2.69 13.59
CA ASN A 42 8.93 -2.99 14.75
C ASN A 42 7.50 -2.52 14.52
N ALA A 43 6.55 -3.00 15.32
CA ALA A 43 5.13 -2.68 15.12
C ALA A 43 4.77 -1.18 15.27
N LYS A 44 5.63 -0.39 15.94
CA LYS A 44 5.46 1.05 16.08
C LYS A 44 6.11 1.86 14.97
N ASP A 45 6.96 1.23 14.15
CA ASP A 45 7.73 1.91 13.11
C ASP A 45 6.85 2.36 11.95
N ALA A 46 7.27 3.43 11.30
CA ALA A 46 6.70 3.89 10.04
C ALA A 46 7.52 3.36 8.87
N VAL A 47 6.85 2.69 7.94
CA VAL A 47 7.49 2.14 6.74
C VAL A 47 6.91 2.81 5.51
N VAL A 48 7.75 3.51 4.76
CA VAL A 48 7.40 4.14 3.49
C VAL A 48 7.93 3.27 2.36
N VAL A 49 7.03 2.75 1.54
CA VAL A 49 7.33 1.93 0.37
C VAL A 49 7.04 2.74 -0.90
N ALA A 50 8.08 3.04 -1.67
CA ALA A 50 8.01 3.82 -2.90
C ALA A 50 8.60 3.00 -4.07
N VAL A 51 7.89 1.96 -4.49
CA VAL A 51 8.38 0.95 -5.45
C VAL A 51 7.53 0.96 -6.71
N ASP A 52 8.14 1.31 -7.85
CA ASP A 52 7.42 1.40 -9.12
C ASP A 52 7.30 0.05 -9.82
N ASN A 53 8.28 -0.85 -9.62
CA ASN A 53 8.20 -2.21 -10.12
C ASN A 53 7.07 -2.99 -9.41
N ASN A 54 5.98 -3.25 -10.15
CA ASN A 54 4.80 -3.94 -9.64
C ASN A 54 5.10 -5.32 -9.02
N HIS A 55 6.05 -6.07 -9.59
CA HIS A 55 6.42 -7.38 -9.08
C HIS A 55 7.16 -7.25 -7.75
N LEU A 56 8.18 -6.39 -7.68
CA LEU A 56 8.93 -6.13 -6.44
C LEU A 56 8.03 -5.60 -5.33
N ARG A 57 7.16 -4.64 -5.65
CA ARG A 57 6.18 -4.11 -4.68
C ARG A 57 5.27 -5.21 -4.16
N SER A 58 4.71 -6.05 -5.03
CA SER A 58 3.83 -7.14 -4.62
C SER A 58 4.56 -8.15 -3.70
N CYS A 59 5.80 -8.51 -4.04
CA CYS A 59 6.64 -9.36 -3.19
C CYS A 59 6.95 -8.73 -1.84
N LEU A 60 7.22 -7.41 -1.80
CA LEU A 60 7.51 -6.68 -0.59
C LEU A 60 6.28 -6.61 0.34
N LEU A 61 5.13 -6.21 -0.19
CA LEU A 61 3.90 -6.00 0.58
C LEU A 61 3.32 -7.28 1.18
N LYS A 62 3.66 -8.46 0.62
CA LYS A 62 3.29 -9.77 1.20
C LYS A 62 4.07 -10.13 2.46
N LYS A 63 5.09 -9.36 2.86
CA LYS A 63 5.90 -9.69 4.03
C LYS A 63 5.12 -9.44 5.33
N PRO A 64 5.00 -10.45 6.21
CA PRO A 64 4.26 -10.31 7.46
C PRO A 64 4.80 -9.21 8.39
N VAL A 65 6.09 -8.88 8.31
CA VAL A 65 6.67 -7.82 9.14
C VAL A 65 6.10 -6.44 8.82
N LEU A 66 5.68 -6.19 7.57
CA LEU A 66 5.09 -4.91 7.17
C LEU A 66 3.66 -4.75 7.68
N LEU A 67 2.95 -5.86 7.89
CA LEU A 67 1.60 -5.85 8.46
C LEU A 67 1.57 -5.22 9.84
N SER A 68 2.61 -5.44 10.64
CA SER A 68 2.72 -4.88 11.98
C SER A 68 2.97 -3.38 12.03
N THR A 69 3.28 -2.73 10.91
CA THR A 69 3.85 -1.38 10.89
C THR A 69 2.85 -0.32 10.43
N LYS A 70 3.18 0.95 10.66
CA LYS A 70 2.50 2.10 10.05
C LYS A 70 2.96 2.25 8.60
N LEU A 71 2.36 1.42 7.73
CA LEU A 71 2.75 1.29 6.33
C LEU A 71 2.16 2.41 5.46
N ILE A 72 3.03 3.14 4.77
CA ILE A 72 2.70 4.17 3.79
C ILE A 72 3.21 3.69 2.43
N VAL A 73 2.35 3.62 1.43
CA VAL A 73 2.70 3.20 0.07
C VAL A 73 2.62 4.42 -0.85
N LEU A 74 3.76 4.82 -1.41
CA LEU A 74 3.86 5.88 -2.41
C LEU A 74 3.77 5.27 -3.81
N VAL A 75 2.87 5.80 -4.64
CA VAL A 75 2.65 5.31 -6.01
C VAL A 75 2.68 6.46 -7.02
N ASP A 76 3.28 6.24 -8.19
CA ASP A 76 3.30 7.25 -9.26
C ASP A 76 2.04 7.21 -10.13
N ILE A 77 0.89 7.40 -9.50
CA ILE A 77 -0.41 7.51 -10.18
C ILE A 77 -1.26 8.60 -9.51
N PRO A 78 -2.21 9.18 -10.24
CA PRO A 78 -3.14 10.15 -9.66
C PRO A 78 -4.04 9.46 -8.64
N LEU A 79 -4.02 9.97 -7.41
CA LEU A 79 -4.98 9.59 -6.37
C LEU A 79 -5.99 10.72 -6.20
N THR A 80 -7.26 10.38 -6.11
CA THR A 80 -8.26 11.30 -5.57
C THR A 80 -8.07 11.39 -4.06
N PRO A 81 -8.12 12.59 -3.45
CA PRO A 81 -8.09 12.73 -2.00
C PRO A 81 -9.17 11.83 -1.38
N GLY A 82 -8.75 10.87 -0.58
CA GLY A 82 -9.64 9.93 0.10
C GLY A 82 -9.44 9.98 1.61
N GLU A 83 -10.32 9.31 2.35
CA GLU A 83 -10.31 9.21 3.82
C GLU A 83 -9.12 8.38 4.38
N THR A 84 -8.28 7.81 3.52
CA THR A 84 -7.22 6.85 3.86
C THR A 84 -6.04 7.44 4.63
N ARG A 85 -6.00 8.75 4.86
CA ARG A 85 -4.93 9.38 5.67
C ARG A 85 -4.98 8.97 7.15
N CYS A 86 -6.10 8.44 7.63
CA CYS A 86 -6.29 8.10 9.05
C CYS A 86 -6.21 6.60 9.37
N SER A 87 -5.72 5.77 8.45
CA SER A 87 -5.62 4.31 8.61
C SER A 87 -4.42 3.72 7.88
N PHE A 88 -3.92 2.58 8.35
CA PHE A 88 -2.80 1.87 7.72
C PHE A 88 -3.25 0.53 7.13
N PRO A 89 -2.80 0.16 5.91
CA PRO A 89 -1.87 0.93 5.05
C PRO A 89 -2.48 2.20 4.46
N CYS A 90 -1.68 3.26 4.39
CA CYS A 90 -2.04 4.51 3.71
C CYS A 90 -1.45 4.52 2.30
N LEU A 91 -2.24 4.94 1.30
CA LEU A 91 -1.79 5.08 -0.08
C LEU A 91 -1.66 6.56 -0.43
N LEU A 92 -0.51 6.95 -0.98
CA LEU A 92 -0.19 8.33 -1.32
C LEU A 92 0.40 8.42 -2.73
N SER A 93 0.16 9.54 -3.40
CA SER A 93 0.79 9.80 -4.70
C SER A 93 2.22 10.26 -4.49
N LYS A 94 3.16 9.82 -5.34
CA LYS A 94 4.53 10.40 -5.39
C LYS A 94 4.54 11.89 -5.71
N LYS A 95 3.43 12.42 -6.25
CA LYS A 95 3.23 13.86 -6.53
C LYS A 95 2.80 14.67 -5.30
N ILE A 96 2.74 14.07 -4.12
CA ILE A 96 2.47 14.78 -2.86
C ILE A 96 3.49 15.89 -2.64
N ARG A 97 3.03 17.04 -2.13
CA ARG A 97 3.94 18.14 -1.80
C ARG A 97 4.82 17.75 -0.61
N ARG A 98 6.07 18.21 -0.62
CA ARG A 98 7.04 17.95 0.46
C ARG A 98 6.47 18.26 1.85
N LYS A 99 5.84 19.43 2.00
CA LYS A 99 5.24 19.87 3.26
C LYS A 99 4.17 18.89 3.75
N GLU A 100 3.23 18.51 2.87
CA GLU A 100 2.16 17.56 3.19
C GLU A 100 2.71 16.16 3.53
N PHE A 101 3.79 15.74 2.87
CA PHE A 101 4.43 14.47 3.18
C PHE A 101 5.08 14.47 4.57
N ILE A 102 5.78 15.56 4.92
CA ILE A 102 6.39 15.72 6.25
C ILE A 102 5.30 15.78 7.33
N GLU A 103 4.25 16.57 7.13
CA GLU A 103 3.10 16.65 8.05
C GLU A 103 2.51 15.26 8.28
N LEU A 104 2.33 14.46 7.23
CA LEU A 104 1.83 13.09 7.36
C LEU A 104 2.78 12.18 8.15
N LEU A 105 4.10 12.33 7.98
CA LEU A 105 5.08 11.56 8.77
C LEU A 105 5.03 11.95 10.25
N ASP A 106 4.93 13.24 10.55
CA ASP A 106 4.81 13.76 11.90
C ASP A 106 3.50 13.28 12.56
N ASP A 107 2.39 13.33 11.81
CA ASP A 107 1.08 12.83 12.25
C ASP A 107 1.08 11.31 12.45
N ALA A 108 1.84 10.57 11.63
CA ALA A 108 1.88 9.12 11.69
C ALA A 108 2.28 8.63 13.09
N GLU A 109 3.10 9.36 13.84
CA GLU A 109 3.47 8.99 15.22
C GLU A 109 2.24 8.91 16.14
N ASN A 110 1.30 9.84 15.97
CA ASN A 110 0.11 9.99 16.80
C ASN A 110 -1.08 9.15 16.31
N ILE A 111 -1.10 8.76 15.04
CA ILE A 111 -2.18 7.93 14.49
C ILE A 111 -2.05 6.49 15.02
N PRO A 112 -3.09 5.93 15.66
CA PRO A 112 -3.07 4.54 16.09
C PRO A 112 -3.03 3.61 14.89
N LEU A 113 -2.38 2.45 15.03
CA LEU A 113 -2.37 1.43 13.99
C LEU A 113 -3.78 0.82 13.84
N ARG A 114 -4.60 1.43 12.99
CA ARG A 114 -5.92 0.93 12.62
C ARG A 114 -5.83 0.24 11.28
N ARG A 115 -6.08 -1.06 11.28
CA ARG A 115 -6.15 -1.87 10.08
C ARG A 115 -7.58 -2.01 9.64
N LYS A 116 -7.78 -1.94 8.32
CA LYS A 116 -9.09 -2.19 7.77
C LYS A 116 -9.30 -3.67 7.57
N ILE A 117 -10.45 -4.17 8.01
CA ILE A 117 -10.88 -5.53 7.74
C ILE A 117 -11.35 -5.57 6.29
N THR A 118 -10.74 -6.45 5.52
CA THR A 118 -11.07 -6.66 4.12
C THR A 118 -11.92 -7.91 3.97
N SER A 119 -13.00 -7.84 3.17
CA SER A 119 -13.77 -9.04 2.87
C SER A 119 -12.96 -10.03 2.01
N LEU A 120 -12.96 -11.32 2.37
CA LEU A 120 -12.37 -12.39 1.57
C LEU A 120 -12.90 -12.39 0.12
N ARG A 121 -14.18 -12.01 -0.04
CA ARG A 121 -14.82 -11.83 -1.35
C ARG A 121 -14.11 -10.78 -2.20
N ALA A 122 -13.75 -9.62 -1.64
CA ALA A 122 -13.02 -8.59 -2.37
C ALA A 122 -11.63 -9.09 -2.78
N VAL A 123 -10.93 -9.79 -1.89
CA VAL A 123 -9.60 -10.35 -2.17
C VAL A 123 -9.67 -11.34 -3.34
N ASN A 124 -10.63 -12.27 -3.31
CA ASN A 124 -10.80 -13.24 -4.38
C ASN A 124 -11.12 -12.58 -5.72
N ILE A 125 -12.02 -11.59 -5.75
CA ILE A 125 -12.35 -10.83 -6.96
C ILE A 125 -11.10 -10.15 -7.54
N PHE A 126 -10.36 -9.39 -6.73
CA PHE A 126 -9.17 -8.68 -7.21
C PHE A 126 -8.04 -9.62 -7.62
N THR A 127 -7.91 -10.76 -6.95
CA THR A 127 -6.94 -11.81 -7.31
C THR A 127 -7.27 -12.38 -8.69
N GLN A 128 -8.52 -12.79 -8.93
CA GLN A 128 -8.96 -13.33 -10.22
C GLN A 128 -8.84 -12.31 -11.36
N LEU A 129 -9.22 -11.04 -11.12
CA LEU A 129 -9.07 -9.96 -12.10
C LEU A 129 -7.61 -9.76 -12.52
N CYS A 130 -6.64 -9.97 -11.61
CA CYS A 130 -5.22 -9.81 -11.93
C CYS A 130 -4.62 -11.02 -12.67
N TYR A 131 -5.22 -12.20 -12.57
CA TYR A 131 -4.81 -13.40 -13.32
C TYR A 131 -5.49 -13.52 -14.69
N GLY A 132 -6.25 -12.50 -15.11
CA GLY A 132 -6.97 -12.51 -16.38
C GLY A 132 -8.27 -13.32 -16.35
N GLY A 133 -8.77 -13.67 -15.16
CA GLY A 133 -10.04 -14.37 -15.01
C GLY A 133 -11.17 -13.58 -15.66
N LYS A 134 -11.96 -14.24 -16.50
CA LYS A 134 -13.10 -13.59 -17.14
C LYS A 134 -14.21 -13.42 -16.12
N ILE A 135 -14.94 -12.31 -16.18
CA ILE A 135 -16.06 -12.03 -15.25
C ILE A 135 -17.04 -13.21 -15.10
N PRO A 136 -17.42 -13.95 -16.17
CA PRO A 136 -18.30 -15.13 -16.05
C PRO A 136 -17.69 -16.28 -15.21
N GLU A 137 -16.38 -16.42 -15.18
CA GLU A 137 -15.66 -17.44 -14.41
C GLU A 137 -15.59 -17.05 -12.93
N ILE A 138 -15.57 -15.75 -12.63
CA ILE A 138 -15.59 -15.20 -11.26
C ILE A 138 -16.99 -15.31 -10.63
N THR A 139 -18.05 -15.33 -11.44
CA THR A 139 -19.46 -15.43 -10.98
C THR A 139 -19.91 -16.84 -10.57
N GLY A 140 -19.03 -17.85 -10.60
CA GLY A 140 -19.36 -19.24 -10.27
C GLY A 140 -20.02 -19.50 -8.89
N PRO A 141 -19.73 -18.73 -7.82
CA PRO A 141 -20.41 -18.90 -6.53
C PRO A 141 -21.84 -18.32 -6.50
N PRO A 142 -22.81 -18.97 -5.83
CA PRO A 142 -24.16 -18.43 -5.70
C PRO A 142 -24.14 -17.04 -5.04
N GLY A 143 -24.79 -16.06 -5.66
CA GLY A 143 -24.87 -14.68 -5.17
C GLY A 143 -23.77 -13.72 -5.66
N LEU A 144 -22.86 -14.15 -6.54
CA LEU A 144 -22.01 -13.23 -7.33
C LEU A 144 -22.63 -12.97 -8.71
N THR A 145 -23.21 -11.78 -8.88
CA THR A 145 -23.57 -11.27 -10.21
C THR A 145 -22.45 -10.39 -10.76
N THR A 146 -22.37 -10.25 -12.09
CA THR A 146 -21.49 -9.27 -12.75
C THR A 146 -21.64 -7.87 -12.14
N LYS A 147 -22.87 -7.44 -11.86
CA LYS A 147 -23.16 -6.17 -11.19
C LYS A 147 -22.51 -6.08 -9.81
N SER A 148 -22.56 -7.15 -9.02
CA SER A 148 -21.92 -7.20 -7.70
C SER A 148 -20.39 -7.10 -7.79
N ILE A 149 -19.76 -7.73 -8.79
CA ILE A 149 -18.32 -7.65 -9.02
C ILE A 149 -17.90 -6.21 -9.35
N TYR A 150 -18.60 -5.57 -10.28
CA TYR A 150 -18.32 -4.18 -10.65
C TYR A 150 -18.52 -3.21 -9.48
N ARG A 151 -19.55 -3.45 -8.66
CA ARG A 151 -19.78 -2.67 -7.44
C ARG A 151 -18.62 -2.83 -6.46
N ILE A 152 -18.24 -4.06 -6.10
CA ILE A 152 -17.13 -4.33 -5.18
C ILE A 152 -15.82 -3.71 -5.70
N LYS A 153 -15.52 -3.87 -6.99
CA LYS A 153 -14.35 -3.25 -7.62
C LYS A 153 -14.37 -1.72 -7.45
N ARG A 154 -15.50 -1.08 -7.73
CA ARG A 154 -15.65 0.37 -7.62
C ARG A 154 -15.48 0.84 -6.18
N ASP A 155 -16.14 0.17 -5.23
CA ASP A 155 -16.13 0.53 -3.83
C ASP A 155 -14.69 0.46 -3.27
N VAL A 156 -13.95 -0.60 -3.59
CA VAL A 156 -12.54 -0.74 -3.20
C VAL A 156 -11.63 0.30 -3.87
N LEU A 157 -11.81 0.56 -5.17
CA LEU A 157 -11.02 1.59 -5.85
C LEU A 157 -11.30 2.98 -5.27
N GLN A 158 -12.57 3.28 -4.97
CA GLN A 158 -12.97 4.55 -4.38
C GLN A 158 -12.36 4.74 -2.99
N GLU A 159 -12.39 3.70 -2.19
CA GLU A 159 -11.77 3.68 -0.87
C GLU A 159 -10.29 4.08 -0.92
N TYR A 160 -9.51 3.52 -1.85
CA TYR A 160 -8.08 3.84 -1.97
C TYR A 160 -7.79 5.09 -2.82
N GLY A 161 -8.83 5.83 -3.25
CA GLY A 161 -8.67 7.00 -4.11
C GLY A 161 -8.22 6.68 -5.55
N LEU A 162 -8.42 5.46 -6.01
CA LEU A 162 -7.98 4.91 -7.29
C LEU A 162 -9.09 4.90 -8.37
N THR A 163 -10.14 5.70 -8.21
CA THR A 163 -11.31 5.72 -9.12
C THR A 163 -10.98 6.02 -10.58
N LYS A 164 -9.88 6.76 -10.83
CA LYS A 164 -9.41 7.13 -12.17
C LYS A 164 -8.31 6.20 -12.69
N CYS A 165 -7.95 5.17 -11.93
CA CYS A 165 -6.88 4.25 -12.29
C CYS A 165 -7.46 3.01 -12.98
N ASN A 166 -6.77 2.55 -14.03
CA ASN A 166 -7.16 1.39 -14.84
C ASN A 166 -6.62 0.08 -14.20
N SER A 167 -5.95 -0.78 -14.98
CA SER A 167 -5.32 -2.01 -14.50
C SER A 167 -4.33 -1.79 -13.36
N VAL A 168 -3.61 -0.66 -13.33
CA VAL A 168 -2.63 -0.35 -12.27
C VAL A 168 -3.31 -0.22 -10.90
N GLY A 169 -4.48 0.43 -10.85
CA GLY A 169 -5.25 0.55 -9.61
C GLY A 169 -5.71 -0.81 -9.08
N VAL A 170 -6.10 -1.71 -9.99
CA VAL A 170 -6.50 -3.08 -9.63
C VAL A 170 -5.32 -3.86 -9.02
N LEU A 171 -4.12 -3.74 -9.60
CA LEU A 171 -2.91 -4.40 -9.09
C LEU A 171 -2.54 -3.90 -7.68
N ILE A 172 -2.59 -2.59 -7.46
CA ILE A 172 -2.29 -1.99 -6.15
C ILE A 172 -3.32 -2.44 -5.11
N CYS A 173 -4.61 -2.36 -5.43
CA CYS A 173 -5.66 -2.85 -4.53
C CYS A 173 -5.45 -4.32 -4.19
N ARG A 174 -5.17 -5.19 -5.18
CA ARG A 174 -4.87 -6.60 -4.91
C ARG A 174 -3.74 -6.73 -3.89
N ASP A 175 -2.63 -6.03 -4.09
CA ASP A 175 -1.47 -6.10 -3.19
C ASP A 175 -1.85 -5.69 -1.75
N LEU A 176 -2.63 -4.62 -1.58
CA LEU A 176 -3.08 -4.14 -0.27
C LEU A 176 -4.12 -5.06 0.39
N LEU A 177 -5.05 -5.64 -0.38
CA LEU A 177 -6.09 -6.55 0.11
C LEU A 177 -5.51 -7.91 0.52
N VAL A 178 -4.56 -8.45 -0.26
CA VAL A 178 -3.90 -9.73 0.09
C VAL A 178 -3.10 -9.58 1.37
N MET A 179 -2.49 -8.41 1.58
CA MET A 179 -1.81 -8.11 2.82
C MET A 179 -2.77 -8.24 4.01
N SER A 180 -3.96 -7.63 3.96
CA SER A 180 -4.92 -7.65 5.07
C SER A 180 -5.58 -9.02 5.35
N THR A 181 -5.54 -9.99 4.42
CA THR A 181 -6.09 -11.34 4.68
C THR A 181 -5.32 -12.17 5.69
N HIS A 182 -4.04 -11.91 5.92
CA HIS A 182 -3.24 -12.59 6.96
C HIS A 182 -3.71 -12.31 8.41
N LEU A 183 -4.77 -11.52 8.57
CA LEU A 183 -5.37 -11.15 9.84
C LEU A 183 -6.68 -11.89 10.12
N ILE A 184 -7.19 -12.66 9.16
CA ILE A 184 -8.43 -13.43 9.29
C ILE A 184 -8.15 -14.85 9.80
N ASP A 185 -6.90 -15.33 9.67
CA ASP A 185 -6.46 -16.67 10.10
C ASP A 185 -5.84 -16.72 11.52
N LYS A 186 -6.15 -15.75 12.39
CA LYS A 186 -5.75 -15.73 13.81
C LYS A 186 -6.94 -15.42 14.69
#